data_AF-C2XY76-F1
#
_entry.id   AF-C2XY76-F1
#
_cell.length_a   1.000
_cell.length_b   1.000
_cell.length_c   1.000
_cell.angle_alpha   90.00
_cell.angle_beta   90.00
_cell.angle_gamma   90.00
#
_symmetry.space_group_name_H-M   'P 1'
#
loop_
_entity.id
_entity.type
_entity.pdbx_description
1 polymer ?
#
loop_
_entity_poly.entity_id
_entity_poly.type
_entity_poly.pdbx_seq_one_letter_code
_entity_poly.pdbx_strand_id
1 'polypeptide(L)'
;MKGMCIDVDHSALLGINEEYFLFPAKPNHYYVSKFDRKESHFGCYPTERFKVVESEVLTPEPQINMPNLDESKFYKAQLIWRTKGYKDKPLKDYIINPTGTHCFFWHDPERKKLCGCFPIHWFANFEELAEELEEVKETPKQESVSLLERPDGQLEFF
;
A
#
# COMPACT_ATOMS: atom_id res chain seq x y z
N MET A 1 10.94 -8.80 17.07
CA MET A 1 10.42 -7.87 16.03
C MET A 1 11.25 -8.06 14.77
N LYS A 2 10.81 -7.64 13.59
CA LYS A 2 11.64 -7.66 12.39
C LYS A 2 12.00 -6.23 11.98
N GLY A 3 13.15 -6.07 11.36
CA GLY A 3 13.54 -4.80 10.78
C GLY A 3 14.53 -4.97 9.66
N MET A 4 14.50 -4.01 8.75
CA MET A 4 15.37 -3.93 7.60
C MET A 4 16.55 -3.03 7.95
N CYS A 5 17.76 -3.50 7.65
CA CYS A 5 18.97 -2.71 7.81
C CYS A 5 19.03 -1.62 6.74
N ILE A 6 19.07 -0.34 7.15
CA ILE A 6 19.17 0.81 6.24
C ILE A 6 20.59 1.37 6.14
N ASP A 7 21.43 1.08 7.13
CA ASP A 7 22.80 1.56 7.20
C ASP A 7 23.75 0.45 7.66
N VAL A 8 24.75 0.19 6.82
CA VAL A 8 25.69 -0.93 6.98
C VAL A 8 27.00 -0.50 7.65
N ASP A 9 27.27 0.79 7.77
CA ASP A 9 28.41 1.42 8.47
C ASP A 9 29.55 0.47 8.91
N HIS A 10 30.34 0.01 7.92
CA HIS A 10 31.49 -0.91 8.03
C HIS A 10 31.25 -2.30 8.68
N SER A 11 30.00 -2.68 8.92
CA SER A 11 29.65 -3.96 9.52
C SER A 11 29.63 -5.07 8.46
N ALA A 12 30.65 -5.93 8.47
CA ALA A 12 30.74 -7.08 7.56
C ALA A 12 29.60 -8.12 7.72
N LEU A 13 28.82 -8.03 8.79
CA LEU A 13 27.77 -9.00 9.13
C LEU A 13 26.36 -8.56 8.70
N LEU A 14 26.17 -7.27 8.41
CA LEU A 14 24.87 -6.73 7.99
C LEU A 14 24.85 -6.57 6.47
N GLY A 15 23.76 -7.00 5.84
CA GLY A 15 23.43 -6.71 4.45
C GLY A 15 22.52 -5.48 4.39
N ILE A 16 22.80 -4.58 3.44
CA ILE A 16 21.88 -3.47 3.16
C ILE A 16 20.54 -4.01 2.64
N ASN A 17 19.42 -3.47 3.12
CA ASN A 17 18.07 -3.92 2.78
C ASN A 17 17.78 -5.41 3.11
N GLU A 18 18.57 -6.05 3.97
CA GLU A 18 18.24 -7.38 4.49
C GLU A 18 17.30 -7.28 5.71
N GLU A 19 16.37 -8.24 5.78
CA GLU A 19 15.47 -8.42 6.92
C GLU A 19 16.16 -9.21 8.04
N TYR A 20 16.14 -8.66 9.26
CA TYR A 20 16.66 -9.32 10.45
C TYR A 20 15.63 -9.34 11.58
N PHE A 21 15.80 -10.30 12.49
CA PHE A 21 15.09 -10.33 13.77
C PHE A 21 15.79 -9.39 14.75
N LEU A 22 15.05 -8.41 15.23
CA LEU A 22 15.48 -7.41 16.20
C LEU A 22 14.89 -7.74 17.58
N PHE A 23 15.76 -7.82 18.58
CA PHE A 23 15.41 -7.95 19.99
C PHE A 23 15.86 -6.69 20.75
N PRO A 24 14.98 -6.04 21.52
CA PRO A 24 15.31 -4.78 22.21
C PRO A 24 16.40 -4.97 23.28
N ALA A 25 17.39 -4.08 23.24
CA ALA A 25 18.46 -3.94 24.23
C ALA A 25 18.46 -2.50 24.78
N LYS A 26 18.40 -2.36 26.11
CA LYS A 26 18.43 -1.04 26.75
C LYS A 26 19.84 -0.42 26.64
N PRO A 27 19.98 0.91 26.44
CA PRO A 27 18.92 1.91 26.30
C PRO A 27 18.33 2.01 24.88
N ASN A 28 19.14 2.13 23.82
CA ASN A 28 18.69 2.34 22.43
C ASN A 28 19.39 1.39 21.42
N HIS A 29 19.44 0.09 21.72
CA HIS A 29 20.09 -0.88 20.84
C HIS A 29 19.16 -2.05 20.51
N TYR A 30 19.44 -2.73 19.41
CA TYR A 30 18.84 -4.00 19.04
C TYR A 30 19.91 -5.08 18.97
N TYR A 31 19.64 -6.23 19.60
CA TYR A 31 20.31 -7.46 19.23
C TYR A 31 19.74 -7.96 17.91
N VAL A 32 20.61 -8.19 16.95
CA VAL A 32 20.23 -8.54 15.58
C VAL A 32 20.55 -10.02 15.36
N SER A 33 19.57 -10.77 14.87
CA SER A 33 19.70 -12.19 14.53
C SER A 33 19.08 -12.50 13.18
N LYS A 34 19.62 -13.51 12.49
CA LYS A 34 19.01 -14.10 11.29
C LYS A 34 17.89 -15.08 11.66
N PHE A 35 17.86 -15.54 12.91
CA PHE A 35 16.91 -16.53 13.41
C PHE A 35 16.00 -15.91 14.45
N ASP A 36 14.79 -16.44 14.60
CA ASP A 36 13.85 -16.03 15.64
C ASP A 36 14.19 -16.63 17.01
N ARG A 37 15.44 -16.44 17.45
CA ARG A 37 15.91 -16.91 18.76
C ARG A 37 16.90 -15.90 19.32
N LYS A 38 16.64 -15.45 20.55
CA LYS A 38 17.42 -14.40 21.23
C LYS A 38 18.90 -14.79 21.41
N GLU A 39 19.19 -16.08 21.53
CA GLU A 39 20.55 -16.61 21.77
C GLU A 39 21.43 -16.62 20.51
N SER A 40 20.86 -16.44 19.33
CA SER A 40 21.59 -16.49 18.05
C SER A 40 21.81 -15.10 17.46
N HIS A 41 21.90 -14.08 18.29
CA HIS A 41 22.28 -12.75 17.84
C HIS A 41 23.77 -12.73 17.49
N PHE A 42 24.11 -12.03 16.42
CA PHE A 42 25.51 -11.90 15.97
C PHE A 42 26.09 -10.51 16.26
N GLY A 43 25.27 -9.60 16.80
CA GLY A 43 25.72 -8.28 17.20
C GLY A 43 24.64 -7.46 17.89
N CYS A 44 25.08 -6.37 18.51
CA CYS A 44 24.24 -5.34 19.13
C CYS A 44 24.47 -4.04 18.37
N TYR A 45 23.40 -3.45 17.84
CA TYR A 45 23.48 -2.30 16.95
C TYR A 45 22.49 -1.21 17.38
N PRO A 46 22.78 0.08 17.12
CA PRO A 46 21.87 1.16 17.47
C PRO A 46 20.54 1.07 16.69
N THR A 47 19.45 1.51 17.32
CA THR A 47 18.10 1.47 16.72
C THR A 47 17.98 2.28 15.43
N GLU A 48 18.76 3.36 15.29
CA GLU A 48 18.75 4.26 14.14
C GLU A 48 19.13 3.58 12.81
N ARG A 49 19.84 2.45 12.87
CA ARG A 49 20.28 1.70 11.68
C ARG A 49 19.22 0.75 11.12
N PHE A 50 18.10 0.59 11.81
CA PHE A 50 17.06 -0.34 11.42
C PHE A 50 15.74 0.38 11.22
N LYS A 51 15.15 0.15 10.06
CA LYS A 51 13.73 0.43 9.84
C LYS A 51 12.95 -0.79 10.30
N VAL A 52 12.31 -0.69 11.46
CA VAL A 52 11.43 -1.75 11.97
C VAL A 52 10.34 -1.99 10.92
N VAL A 53 10.33 -3.20 10.38
CA VAL A 53 9.24 -3.68 9.54
C VAL A 53 8.30 -4.34 10.53
N GLU A 54 7.32 -3.58 11.01
CA GLU A 54 6.19 -4.18 11.69
C GLU A 54 5.61 -5.21 10.72
N SER A 55 5.89 -6.47 11.01
CA SER A 55 5.29 -7.58 10.29
C SER A 55 3.80 -7.42 10.48
N GLU A 56 3.13 -6.98 9.42
CA GLU A 56 1.68 -6.88 9.33
C GLU A 56 1.10 -8.13 9.99
N VAL A 57 0.50 -7.97 11.17
CA VAL A 57 -0.12 -9.06 11.89
C VAL A 57 -1.29 -9.47 11.02
N LEU A 58 -1.10 -10.55 10.24
CA LEU A 58 -2.15 -11.12 9.43
C LEU A 58 -3.26 -11.52 10.39
N THR A 59 -4.30 -10.70 10.46
CA THR A 59 -5.52 -11.06 11.15
C THR A 59 -6.09 -12.31 10.47
N PRO A 60 -6.74 -13.21 11.21
CA PRO A 60 -7.43 -14.35 10.59
C PRO A 60 -8.43 -13.82 9.55
N GLU A 61 -8.65 -14.61 8.49
CA GLU A 61 -9.60 -14.24 7.44
C GLU A 61 -10.96 -13.87 8.07
N PRO A 62 -11.55 -12.72 7.71
CA PRO A 62 -12.84 -12.32 8.23
C PRO A 62 -13.90 -13.40 7.93
N GLN A 63 -14.85 -13.55 8.84
CA GLN A 63 -15.96 -14.49 8.62
C GLN A 63 -16.71 -14.11 7.34
N ILE A 64 -17.17 -15.13 6.61
CA ILE A 64 -17.97 -14.97 5.40
C ILE A 64 -19.30 -14.34 5.80
N ASN A 65 -19.35 -13.00 5.80
CA ASN A 65 -20.55 -12.22 5.94
C ASN A 65 -20.87 -11.67 4.56
N MET A 66 -21.94 -12.17 3.95
CA MET A 66 -22.40 -11.75 2.63
C MET A 66 -23.51 -10.72 2.83
N PRO A 67 -23.18 -9.41 2.82
CA PRO A 67 -24.22 -8.40 2.75
C PRO A 67 -24.99 -8.56 1.45
N ASN A 68 -26.32 -8.42 1.51
CA ASN A 68 -27.18 -8.43 0.33
C ASN A 68 -27.04 -7.10 -0.41
N LEU A 69 -25.99 -6.97 -1.22
CA LEU A 69 -25.69 -5.80 -2.04
C LEU A 69 -26.30 -5.97 -3.43
N ASP A 70 -26.72 -4.87 -4.04
CA ASP A 70 -27.33 -4.88 -5.37
C ASP A 70 -26.26 -4.99 -6.46
N GLU A 71 -26.38 -6.00 -7.33
CA GLU A 71 -25.41 -6.26 -8.42
C GLU A 71 -25.38 -5.13 -9.47
N SER A 72 -26.45 -4.32 -9.54
CA SER A 72 -26.54 -3.21 -10.50
C SER A 72 -25.90 -1.91 -10.01
N LYS A 73 -25.41 -1.88 -8.75
CA LYS A 73 -24.86 -0.67 -8.13
C LYS A 73 -23.36 -0.77 -7.88
N PHE A 74 -22.75 0.40 -7.75
CA PHE A 74 -21.37 0.53 -7.29
C PHE A 74 -21.36 0.95 -5.82
N TYR A 75 -20.43 0.37 -5.08
CA TYR A 75 -20.23 0.69 -3.67
C TYR A 75 -18.80 1.15 -3.47
N LYS A 76 -18.60 2.12 -2.58
CA LYS A 76 -17.27 2.37 -2.02
C LYS A 76 -17.10 1.43 -0.83
N ALA A 77 -16.00 0.70 -0.80
CA ALA A 77 -15.70 -0.22 0.28
C ALA A 77 -14.20 -0.25 0.59
N GLN A 78 -13.87 -0.44 1.87
CA GLN A 78 -12.50 -0.51 2.34
C GLN A 78 -12.01 -1.95 2.32
N LEU A 79 -10.87 -2.20 1.67
CA LEU A 79 -10.21 -3.51 1.72
C LEU A 79 -9.58 -3.70 3.11
N ILE A 80 -10.20 -4.54 3.94
CA ILE A 80 -9.75 -4.81 5.32
C ILE A 80 -8.80 -5.99 5.42
N TRP A 81 -8.86 -6.91 4.45
CA TRP A 81 -8.10 -8.14 4.49
C TRP A 81 -7.56 -8.55 3.13
N ARG A 82 -6.39 -9.18 3.13
CA ARG A 82 -5.74 -9.73 1.93
C ARG A 82 -4.92 -10.96 2.29
N THR A 83 -4.87 -11.94 1.39
CA THR A 83 -3.96 -13.09 1.54
C THR A 83 -2.50 -12.67 1.36
N LYS A 84 -1.55 -13.39 1.98
CA LYS A 84 -0.09 -13.15 1.90
C LYS A 84 0.47 -13.03 0.46
N GLY A 85 -0.22 -13.59 -0.53
CA GLY A 85 0.14 -13.47 -1.95
C GLY A 85 -0.17 -12.11 -2.58
N TYR A 86 -0.99 -11.27 -1.94
CA TYR A 86 -1.44 -9.97 -2.48
C TYR A 86 -0.85 -8.77 -1.73
N LYS A 87 0.43 -8.85 -1.33
CA LYS A 87 1.12 -7.76 -0.60
C LYS A 87 1.18 -6.44 -1.37
N ASP A 88 1.12 -6.49 -2.69
CA ASP A 88 1.15 -5.32 -3.57
C ASP A 88 -0.16 -4.53 -3.57
N LYS A 89 -1.24 -5.04 -2.97
CA LYS A 89 -2.56 -4.40 -2.96
C LYS A 89 -2.79 -3.65 -1.65
N PRO A 90 -2.64 -2.32 -1.59
CA PRO A 90 -2.74 -1.57 -0.34
C PRO A 90 -4.13 -1.72 0.28
N LEU A 91 -4.18 -1.82 1.62
CA LEU A 91 -5.43 -1.79 2.38
C LEU A 91 -5.95 -0.35 2.38
N LYS A 92 -6.87 -0.05 1.47
CA LYS A 92 -7.45 1.29 1.28
C LYS A 92 -8.89 1.20 0.78
N ASP A 93 -9.48 2.34 0.51
CA ASP A 93 -10.81 2.42 -0.08
C ASP A 93 -10.76 2.17 -1.59
N TYR A 94 -11.72 1.38 -2.06
CA TYR A 94 -11.88 1.00 -3.45
C TYR A 94 -13.35 1.15 -3.84
N ILE A 95 -13.58 1.36 -5.13
CA ILE A 95 -14.92 1.17 -5.69
C ILE A 95 -15.07 -0.30 -6.03
N ILE A 96 -16.20 -0.88 -5.65
CA ILE A 96 -16.53 -2.28 -5.90
C ILE A 96 -17.86 -2.41 -6.63
N ASN A 97 -17.99 -3.49 -7.39
CA ASN A 97 -19.24 -3.94 -7.98
C ASN A 97 -19.43 -5.43 -7.58
N PRO A 98 -20.48 -5.75 -6.80
CA PRO A 98 -20.74 -7.11 -6.35
C PRO A 98 -21.32 -7.96 -7.49
N THR A 99 -20.77 -9.16 -7.64
CA THR A 99 -21.22 -10.19 -8.59
C THR A 99 -21.34 -11.52 -7.83
N GLY A 100 -22.51 -11.77 -7.24
CA GLY A 100 -22.78 -12.91 -6.37
C GLY A 100 -21.87 -12.96 -5.14
N THR A 101 -20.87 -13.84 -5.16
CA THR A 101 -19.95 -14.10 -4.01
C THR A 101 -18.67 -13.30 -4.06
N HIS A 102 -18.37 -12.68 -5.20
CA HIS A 102 -17.15 -11.91 -5.43
C HIS A 102 -17.51 -10.48 -5.84
N CYS A 103 -16.55 -9.57 -5.79
CA CYS A 103 -16.70 -8.23 -6.32
C CYS A 103 -15.50 -7.82 -7.17
N PHE A 104 -15.78 -7.16 -8.28
CA PHE A 104 -14.76 -6.45 -9.04
C PHE A 104 -14.44 -5.15 -8.32
N PHE A 105 -13.16 -4.77 -8.28
CA PHE A 105 -12.76 -3.54 -7.61
C PHE A 105 -11.81 -2.68 -8.47
N TRP A 106 -11.91 -1.37 -8.29
CA TRP A 106 -11.18 -0.34 -9.04
C TRP A 106 -10.47 0.62 -8.11
N HIS A 107 -9.27 1.04 -8.52
CA HIS A 107 -8.49 2.06 -7.80
C HIS A 107 -9.05 3.47 -7.97
N ASP A 108 -9.59 3.75 -9.16
CA ASP A 108 -9.96 5.10 -9.58
C ASP A 108 -11.47 5.30 -9.49
N PRO A 109 -11.93 6.51 -9.11
CA PRO A 109 -13.34 6.86 -9.19
C PRO A 109 -13.88 6.76 -10.62
N GLU A 110 -13.00 7.02 -11.60
CA GLU A 110 -13.29 6.97 -13.03
C GLU A 110 -13.29 5.54 -13.62
N ARG A 111 -13.10 4.49 -12.80
CA ARG A 111 -13.17 3.07 -13.21
C ARG A 111 -12.17 2.64 -14.30
N LYS A 112 -11.14 3.44 -14.59
CA LYS A 112 -10.16 3.19 -15.67
C LYS A 112 -9.22 2.02 -15.39
N LYS A 113 -8.87 1.77 -14.13
CA LYS A 113 -7.93 0.70 -13.74
C LYS A 113 -8.61 -0.41 -12.94
N LEU A 114 -9.06 -1.45 -13.65
CA LEU A 114 -9.58 -2.68 -13.04
C LEU A 114 -8.45 -3.40 -12.29
N CYS A 115 -8.66 -3.66 -11.00
CA CYS A 115 -7.63 -4.19 -10.13
C CYS A 115 -7.70 -5.70 -9.94
N GLY A 116 -8.86 -6.29 -10.20
CA GLY A 116 -9.12 -7.71 -10.11
C GLY A 116 -10.52 -8.01 -9.57
N CYS A 117 -10.68 -9.25 -9.12
CA CYS A 117 -11.88 -9.79 -8.49
C CYS A 117 -11.49 -10.34 -7.12
N PHE A 118 -12.14 -9.88 -6.06
CA PHE A 118 -11.90 -10.33 -4.69
C PHE A 118 -13.21 -10.73 -4.01
N PRO A 119 -13.17 -11.62 -3.01
CA PRO A 119 -14.35 -11.95 -2.22
C PRO A 119 -14.93 -10.73 -1.49
N ILE A 120 -16.26 -10.64 -1.41
CA ILE A 120 -16.95 -9.49 -0.79
C ILE A 120 -16.59 -9.36 0.70
N HIS A 121 -16.42 -10.48 1.41
CA HIS A 121 -16.11 -10.48 2.85
C HIS A 121 -14.72 -9.92 3.18
N TRP A 122 -13.85 -9.68 2.18
CA TRP A 122 -12.58 -8.99 2.38
C TRP A 122 -12.73 -7.47 2.47
N PHE A 123 -13.92 -6.95 2.17
CA PHE A 123 -14.24 -5.54 2.23
C PHE A 123 -15.15 -5.23 3.43
N ALA A 124 -15.01 -4.03 3.97
CA ALA A 124 -15.88 -3.46 5.00
C ALA A 124 -16.29 -2.04 4.63
N ASN A 125 -17.22 -1.45 5.40
CA ASN A 125 -17.70 -0.09 5.21
C ASN A 125 -18.26 0.14 3.80
N PHE A 126 -19.27 -0.65 3.43
CA PHE A 126 -19.97 -0.50 2.16
C PHE A 126 -20.83 0.78 2.18
N GLU A 127 -20.44 1.76 1.37
CA GLU A 127 -21.20 2.97 1.11
C GLU A 127 -21.76 2.89 -0.31
N GLU A 128 -23.09 3.01 -0.47
CA GLU A 128 -23.68 3.06 -1.81
C GLU A 128 -23.21 4.33 -2.51
N LEU A 129 -22.55 4.18 -3.65
CA LEU A 129 -22.35 5.31 -4.55
C LEU A 129 -23.65 5.45 -5.33
N ALA A 130 -24.53 6.33 -4.86
CA ALA A 130 -25.56 6.86 -5.74
C ALA A 130 -24.83 7.36 -7.00
N GLU A 131 -25.33 7.02 -8.18
CA GLU A 131 -24.90 7.63 -9.44
C GLU A 131 -25.30 9.11 -9.47
N GLU A 132 -24.91 9.89 -8.46
CA GLU A 132 -24.58 11.27 -8.72
C GLU A 132 -23.31 11.19 -9.55
N LEU A 133 -23.50 11.38 -10.85
CA LEU A 133 -22.52 11.97 -11.73
C LEU A 133 -21.80 13.06 -10.92
N GLU A 134 -20.65 12.75 -10.32
CA GLU A 134 -19.67 13.78 -10.02
C GLU A 134 -19.12 14.24 -11.37
N GLU A 135 -19.95 15.01 -12.07
CA GLU A 135 -19.56 16.18 -12.84
C GLU A 135 -18.86 17.14 -11.88
N VAL A 136 -17.70 16.74 -11.36
CA VAL A 136 -16.83 17.61 -10.61
C VAL A 136 -15.62 17.91 -11.48
N LYS A 137 -15.89 18.91 -12.33
CA LYS A 137 -15.01 20.03 -12.66
C LYS A 137 -13.83 19.69 -13.56
N GLU A 138 -14.00 20.13 -14.81
CA GLU A 138 -12.98 20.83 -15.57
C GLU A 138 -11.76 21.23 -14.72
N THR A 139 -10.66 20.51 -14.92
CA THR A 139 -9.37 21.17 -14.92
C THR A 139 -8.92 21.11 -16.37
N PRO A 140 -8.77 22.26 -17.07
CA PRO A 140 -8.19 22.24 -18.39
C PRO A 140 -6.81 21.61 -18.25
N LYS A 141 -6.56 20.57 -19.05
CA LYS A 141 -5.22 20.04 -19.29
C LYS A 141 -4.33 21.25 -19.55
N GLN A 142 -3.49 21.57 -18.58
CA GLN A 142 -2.44 22.55 -18.73
C GLN A 142 -1.57 22.02 -19.87
N GLU A 143 -1.77 22.56 -21.07
CA GLU A 143 -0.89 22.34 -22.20
C GLU A 143 0.51 22.72 -21.73
N SER A 144 1.37 21.73 -21.57
CA SER A 144 2.79 21.96 -21.38
C SER A 144 3.33 22.50 -22.70
N VAL A 145 3.16 23.80 -22.91
CA VAL A 145 3.86 24.52 -23.97
C VAL A 145 5.33 24.47 -23.59
N SER A 146 6.10 23.63 -24.28
CA SER A 146 7.56 23.62 -24.17
C SER A 146 8.09 24.93 -24.76
N LEU A 147 8.34 25.92 -23.89
CA LEU A 147 9.11 27.12 -24.24
C LEU A 147 10.57 26.70 -24.47
N LEU A 148 10.95 26.60 -25.74
CA LEU A 148 12.34 26.46 -26.15
C LEU A 148 12.85 27.88 -26.45
N GLU A 149 13.60 28.46 -25.52
CA GLU A 149 14.29 29.73 -25.75
C GLU A 149 15.29 29.58 -26.90
N ARG A 150 15.05 30.31 -28.00
CA ARG A 150 16.08 30.52 -29.03
C ARG A 150 16.99 31.67 -28.57
N PRO A 151 18.30 31.62 -28.85
CA PRO A 151 19.29 32.58 -28.35
C PRO A 151 19.12 34.05 -28.83
N ASP A 152 18.15 34.36 -29.70
CA ASP A 152 18.00 35.68 -30.34
C ASP A 152 16.77 36.51 -29.87
N GLY A 153 16.14 36.16 -28.74
CA GLY A 153 15.38 37.14 -27.92
C GLY A 153 14.17 37.85 -28.55
N GLN A 154 13.39 37.21 -29.43
CA GLN A 154 12.17 37.81 -29.98
C GLN A 154 10.98 36.83 -29.93
N LEU A 155 9.88 37.26 -29.30
CA LEU A 155 8.64 36.49 -29.07
C LEU A 155 7.55 36.93 -30.08
N GLU A 156 7.03 36.00 -30.87
CA GLU A 156 5.71 36.12 -31.53
C GLU A 156 4.79 34.99 -31.07
N PHE A 157 3.53 35.31 -30.82
CA PHE A 157 2.49 34.38 -30.36
C PHE A 157 1.72 33.84 -31.58
N PHE A 158 1.63 32.52 -31.71
CA PHE A 158 0.68 31.83 -32.58
C PHE A 158 -0.26 30.98 -31.73
#